data_AF-A0A366H9J9-F1
#
_entry.id   AF-A0A366H9J9-F1
#
_cell.length_a   1.000
_cell.length_b   1.000
_cell.length_c   1.000
_cell.angle_alpha   90.00
_cell.angle_beta   90.00
_cell.angle_gamma   90.00
#
_symmetry.space_group_name_H-M   'P 1'
#
loop_
_entity.id
_entity.type
_entity.pdbx_description
1 polymer ?
#
loop_
_entity_poly.entity_id
_entity_poly.type
_entity_poly.pdbx_seq_one_letter_code
_entity_poly.pdbx_strand_id
1 'polypeptide(L)'
;MRALIVKTSKFLSRVLRHRPEDIGLELDGTGWADVDELITCASLRGNDLSRDLLARVVAEDDKRRFALSDDGSKIRAVQGHSVAIDLGLSHTQPPNLLYHGTATHRIASIRAEGLRPGSRRHVHLSNDEAAAVEVGKRHGEPVALTVRSAEMAAKGHLFFRSDNGVWLTDAVPPGFIEIPTAATESIDVIPELQSCGFLVFRRTPQLAFLLMRHADRYDLPKGHRVDGESELQCALRELREETGLTPNCVELLEGFRHDSTYYPRYRRLGGKRVKKTVSIFLGWLADDPAISITEHAGYEWIPWHPPHKTSSETIDSLLVEVEHLFRSMNV
;
A
#
# COMPACT_ATOMS: atom_id res chain seq x y z
N MET A 1 -11.09 -39.50 23.66
CA MET A 1 -12.36 -38.84 23.28
C MET A 1 -12.14 -37.46 22.64
N ARG A 2 -11.65 -36.44 23.37
CA ARG A 2 -11.49 -35.05 22.86
C ARG A 2 -10.60 -34.91 21.62
N ALA A 3 -9.52 -35.68 21.54
CA ALA A 3 -8.63 -35.70 20.37
C ALA A 3 -9.32 -36.17 19.08
N LEU A 4 -10.25 -37.13 19.19
CA LEU A 4 -11.03 -37.64 18.06
C LEU A 4 -11.98 -36.55 17.54
N ILE A 5 -12.69 -35.85 18.43
CA ILE A 5 -13.60 -34.74 18.08
C ILE A 5 -12.86 -33.61 17.36
N VAL A 6 -11.67 -33.23 17.84
CA VAL A 6 -10.85 -32.20 17.19
C VAL A 6 -10.38 -32.65 15.80
N LYS A 7 -9.97 -33.92 15.65
CA LYS A 7 -9.56 -34.48 14.35
C LYS A 7 -10.74 -34.47 13.37
N THR A 8 -11.91 -34.94 13.80
CA THR A 8 -13.13 -34.95 13.00
C THR A 8 -13.59 -33.54 12.64
N SER A 9 -13.55 -32.58 13.58
CA SER A 9 -13.88 -31.16 13.31
C SER A 9 -12.97 -30.54 12.23
N LYS A 10 -11.67 -30.85 12.24
CA LYS A 10 -10.73 -30.40 11.19
C LYS A 10 -11.04 -31.05 9.84
N PHE A 11 -11.35 -32.35 9.84
CA PHE A 11 -11.74 -33.08 8.65
C PHE A 11 -13.02 -32.50 8.03
N LEU A 12 -14.08 -32.35 8.83
CA LEU A 12 -15.34 -31.74 8.40
C LEU A 12 -15.16 -30.31 7.89
N SER A 13 -14.31 -29.51 8.55
CA SER A 13 -13.99 -28.16 8.06
C SER A 13 -13.35 -28.18 6.68
N ARG A 14 -12.55 -29.20 6.36
CA ARG A 14 -11.94 -29.35 5.03
C ARG A 14 -12.98 -29.75 3.99
N VAL A 15 -13.71 -30.85 4.23
CA VAL A 15 -14.60 -31.42 3.21
C VAL A 15 -15.91 -30.64 3.06
N LEU A 16 -16.44 -30.01 4.12
CA LEU A 16 -17.67 -29.23 4.03
C LEU A 16 -17.46 -27.76 3.61
N ARG A 17 -16.21 -27.25 3.59
CA ARG A 17 -15.94 -25.83 3.24
C ARG A 17 -15.05 -25.63 2.03
N HIS A 18 -14.09 -26.52 1.83
CA HIS A 18 -12.96 -26.25 0.95
C HIS A 18 -12.82 -27.28 -0.16
N ARG A 19 -12.95 -28.56 0.18
CA ARG A 19 -12.65 -29.67 -0.73
C ARG A 19 -13.57 -30.89 -0.53
N PRO A 20 -14.87 -30.78 -0.84
CA PRO A 20 -15.78 -31.94 -0.82
C PRO A 20 -15.33 -33.03 -1.81
N GLU A 21 -14.66 -32.66 -2.90
CA GLU A 21 -14.10 -33.57 -3.91
C GLU A 21 -13.00 -34.50 -3.36
N ASP A 22 -12.33 -34.15 -2.26
CA ASP A 22 -11.29 -35.00 -1.65
C ASP A 22 -11.84 -36.37 -1.24
N ILE A 23 -13.13 -36.44 -0.93
CA ILE A 23 -13.84 -37.68 -0.61
C ILE A 23 -14.90 -38.05 -1.63
N GLY A 24 -15.08 -37.25 -2.69
CA GLY A 24 -16.15 -37.44 -3.67
C GLY A 24 -17.54 -37.19 -3.08
N LEU A 25 -17.65 -36.28 -2.11
CA LEU A 25 -18.93 -35.87 -1.54
C LEU A 25 -19.52 -34.75 -2.40
N GLU A 26 -20.82 -34.82 -2.69
CA GLU A 26 -21.53 -33.71 -3.30
C GLU A 26 -22.24 -32.89 -2.23
N LEU A 27 -22.12 -31.56 -2.32
CA LEU A 27 -22.87 -30.63 -1.49
C LEU A 27 -23.98 -30.02 -2.33
N ASP A 28 -25.17 -29.90 -1.76
CA ASP A 28 -26.25 -29.20 -2.43
C ASP A 28 -25.95 -27.70 -2.58
N GLY A 29 -26.82 -27.01 -3.34
CA GLY A 29 -26.65 -25.59 -3.62
C GLY A 29 -26.46 -24.72 -2.38
N THR A 30 -26.92 -25.17 -1.21
CA THR A 30 -26.84 -24.46 0.08
C THR A 30 -25.83 -25.04 1.07
N GLY A 31 -25.02 -26.01 0.62
CA GLY A 31 -23.85 -26.54 1.33
C GLY A 31 -24.16 -27.71 2.24
N TRP A 32 -25.37 -28.26 2.16
CA TRP A 32 -25.72 -29.48 2.88
C TRP A 32 -25.23 -30.72 2.14
N ALA A 33 -24.70 -31.66 2.91
CA ALA A 33 -24.43 -33.03 2.47
C ALA A 33 -25.36 -33.99 3.19
N ASP A 34 -25.72 -35.09 2.53
CA ASP A 34 -26.35 -36.22 3.20
C ASP A 34 -25.35 -36.87 4.18
N VAL A 35 -25.82 -37.18 5.39
CA VAL A 35 -24.98 -37.71 6.47
C VAL A 35 -24.50 -39.13 6.16
N ASP A 36 -25.33 -39.98 5.56
CA ASP A 36 -24.95 -41.35 5.24
C ASP A 36 -23.99 -41.37 4.04
N GLU A 37 -24.18 -40.48 3.07
CA GLU A 37 -23.24 -40.27 1.98
C GLU A 37 -21.88 -39.78 2.50
N LEU A 38 -21.86 -38.78 3.38
CA LEU A 38 -20.63 -38.28 4.01
C LEU A 38 -19.90 -39.40 4.76
N ILE A 39 -20.61 -40.19 5.56
CA ILE A 39 -20.02 -41.32 6.30
C ILE A 39 -19.44 -42.33 5.31
N THR A 40 -20.19 -42.71 4.27
CA THR A 40 -19.76 -43.66 3.26
C THR A 40 -18.49 -43.18 2.54
N CYS A 41 -18.50 -41.95 2.01
CA CYS A 41 -17.38 -41.35 1.30
C CYS A 41 -16.14 -41.17 2.19
N ALA A 42 -16.32 -40.80 3.47
CA ALA A 42 -15.24 -40.68 4.43
C ALA A 42 -14.60 -42.04 4.75
N SER A 43 -15.41 -43.09 4.97
CA SER A 43 -14.94 -44.45 5.24
C SER A 43 -14.13 -45.02 4.07
N LEU A 44 -14.55 -44.77 2.82
CA LEU A 44 -13.81 -45.16 1.62
C LEU A 44 -12.41 -44.52 1.54
N ARG A 45 -12.18 -43.43 2.27
CA ARG A 45 -10.88 -42.72 2.38
C ARG A 45 -10.19 -42.95 3.73
N GLY A 46 -10.62 -43.94 4.50
CA GLY A 46 -10.00 -44.33 5.78
C GLY A 46 -10.33 -43.39 6.94
N ASN A 47 -11.47 -42.68 6.88
CA ASN A 47 -11.97 -41.87 7.99
C ASN A 47 -13.27 -42.46 8.53
N ASP A 48 -13.18 -43.15 9.66
CA ASP A 48 -14.36 -43.74 10.31
C ASP A 48 -15.20 -42.66 11.00
N LEU A 49 -16.35 -42.37 10.41
CA LEU A 49 -17.35 -41.46 10.94
C LEU A 49 -18.59 -42.25 11.38
N SER A 50 -19.28 -41.75 12.40
CA SER A 50 -20.59 -42.26 12.80
C SER A 50 -21.54 -41.10 13.06
N ARG A 51 -22.85 -41.35 12.97
CA ARG A 51 -23.89 -40.36 13.28
C ARG A 51 -23.72 -39.79 14.69
N ASP A 52 -23.43 -40.65 15.67
CA ASP A 52 -23.14 -40.23 17.04
C ASP A 52 -21.91 -39.33 17.14
N LEU A 53 -20.84 -39.63 16.40
CA LEU A 53 -19.64 -38.81 16.39
C LEU A 53 -19.90 -37.43 15.75
N LEU A 54 -20.67 -37.38 14.66
CA LEU A 54 -21.05 -36.13 14.00
C LEU A 54 -21.94 -35.26 14.90
N ALA A 55 -22.96 -35.86 15.53
CA ALA A 55 -23.83 -35.16 16.48
C ALA A 55 -23.04 -34.57 17.65
N ARG A 56 -22.08 -35.32 18.19
CA ARG A 56 -21.19 -34.84 19.25
C ARG A 56 -20.25 -33.72 18.80
N VAL A 57 -19.68 -33.82 17.59
CA VAL A 57 -18.84 -32.75 17.05
C VAL A 57 -19.63 -31.45 16.89
N VAL A 58 -20.91 -31.53 16.49
CA VAL A 58 -21.80 -30.36 16.36
C VAL A 58 -22.17 -29.80 17.74
N ALA A 59 -22.50 -30.66 18.70
CA ALA A 59 -22.88 -30.24 20.06
C ALA A 59 -21.70 -29.66 20.87
N GLU A 60 -20.50 -30.20 20.71
CA GLU A 60 -19.28 -29.76 21.43
C GLU A 60 -18.53 -28.62 20.68
N ASP A 61 -19.10 -28.08 19.61
CA ASP A 61 -18.50 -26.97 18.84
C ASP A 61 -18.91 -25.60 19.38
N ASP A 62 -18.10 -25.08 20.29
CA ASP A 62 -18.23 -23.73 20.87
C ASP A 62 -18.36 -22.62 19.82
N LYS A 63 -17.89 -22.85 18.59
CA LYS A 63 -17.86 -21.87 17.50
C LYS A 63 -18.99 -22.07 16.50
N ARG A 64 -19.90 -23.04 16.72
CA ARG A 64 -21.06 -23.33 15.85
C ARG A 64 -20.70 -23.38 14.36
N ARG A 65 -19.62 -24.09 14.03
CA ARG A 65 -19.06 -24.21 12.68
C ARG A 65 -19.85 -25.16 11.80
N PHE A 66 -20.62 -26.06 12.39
CA PHE A 66 -21.44 -27.07 11.71
C PHE A 66 -22.88 -27.02 12.21
N ALA A 67 -23.81 -27.44 11.35
CA ALA A 67 -25.21 -27.62 11.67
C ALA A 67 -25.71 -28.94 11.10
N LEU A 68 -26.61 -29.60 11.84
CA LEU A 68 -27.42 -30.72 11.37
C LEU A 68 -28.83 -30.22 11.02
N SER A 69 -29.49 -30.88 10.07
CA SER A 69 -30.92 -30.66 9.81
C SER A 69 -31.77 -31.15 10.99
N ASP A 70 -33.03 -30.71 11.06
CA ASP A 70 -33.94 -31.03 12.17
C ASP A 70 -34.17 -32.54 12.34
N ASP A 71 -34.12 -33.30 11.25
CA ASP A 71 -34.22 -34.76 11.20
C ASP A 71 -32.85 -35.48 11.31
N GLY A 72 -31.74 -34.72 11.37
CA GLY A 72 -30.37 -35.24 11.41
C GLY A 72 -29.92 -35.97 10.15
N SER A 73 -30.65 -35.85 9.03
CA SER A 73 -30.31 -36.48 7.76
C SER A 73 -29.21 -35.75 7.00
N LYS A 74 -29.06 -34.44 7.22
CA LYS A 74 -28.09 -33.59 6.52
C LYS A 74 -27.16 -32.85 7.48
N ILE A 75 -25.95 -32.57 7.00
CA ILE A 75 -24.94 -31.76 7.71
C ILE A 75 -24.35 -30.70 6.79
N ARG A 76 -24.09 -29.49 7.31
CA ARG A 76 -23.38 -28.42 6.60
C ARG A 76 -22.39 -27.69 7.48
N ALA A 77 -21.44 -27.00 6.86
CA ALA A 77 -20.72 -25.93 7.54
C ALA A 77 -21.58 -24.65 7.56
N VAL A 78 -21.56 -23.92 8.67
CA VAL A 78 -22.35 -22.68 8.85
C VAL A 78 -21.62 -21.46 8.27
N GLN A 79 -20.29 -21.52 8.16
CA GLN A 79 -19.45 -20.37 7.78
C GLN A 79 -18.17 -20.84 7.07
N GLY A 80 -17.58 -19.97 6.24
CA GLY A 80 -16.21 -20.14 5.73
C GLY A 80 -16.05 -20.99 4.46
N HIS A 81 -17.09 -21.13 3.64
CA HIS A 81 -17.02 -21.81 2.35
C HIS A 81 -16.11 -21.06 1.37
N SER A 82 -15.24 -21.81 0.68
CA SER A 82 -14.49 -21.34 -0.50
C SER A 82 -15.01 -21.97 -1.81
N VAL A 83 -16.00 -22.86 -1.73
CA VAL A 83 -16.71 -23.49 -2.85
C VAL A 83 -17.98 -22.69 -3.17
N ALA A 84 -18.40 -22.64 -4.43
CA ALA A 84 -19.54 -21.88 -4.92
C ALA A 84 -20.89 -22.46 -4.44
N ILE A 85 -21.19 -22.28 -3.15
CA ILE A 85 -22.45 -22.69 -2.52
C ILE A 85 -23.39 -21.49 -2.49
N ASP A 86 -24.42 -21.51 -3.33
CA ASP A 86 -25.50 -20.53 -3.36
C ASP A 86 -26.29 -20.54 -2.05
N LEU A 87 -26.01 -19.57 -1.17
CA LEU A 87 -26.44 -19.54 0.23
C LEU A 87 -27.96 -19.44 0.43
N GLY A 88 -28.79 -19.63 -0.59
CA GLY A 88 -30.26 -19.52 -0.50
C GLY A 88 -30.70 -18.17 0.03
N LEU A 89 -29.88 -17.13 -0.14
CA LEU A 89 -30.18 -15.81 0.36
C LEU A 89 -31.26 -15.21 -0.53
N SER A 90 -32.46 -15.04 0.02
CA SER A 90 -33.52 -14.33 -0.68
C SER A 90 -33.12 -12.88 -0.94
N HIS A 91 -33.32 -12.44 -2.17
CA HIS A 91 -33.09 -11.05 -2.56
C HIS A 91 -33.89 -10.13 -1.63
N THR A 92 -33.19 -9.19 -1.00
CA THR A 92 -33.79 -8.28 -0.02
C THR A 92 -33.58 -6.86 -0.51
N GLN A 93 -34.63 -6.03 -0.46
CA GLN A 93 -34.51 -4.61 -0.76
C GLN A 93 -33.60 -3.93 0.29
N PRO A 94 -32.50 -3.28 -0.12
CA PRO A 94 -31.60 -2.64 0.80
C PRO A 94 -32.17 -1.32 1.34
N PRO A 95 -31.62 -0.79 2.44
CA PRO A 95 -31.82 0.59 2.85
C PRO A 95 -31.35 1.58 1.77
N ASN A 96 -31.69 2.85 1.93
CA ASN A 96 -31.28 3.91 1.00
C ASN A 96 -29.77 3.96 0.83
N LEU A 97 -29.06 3.87 1.94
CA LEU A 97 -27.61 3.94 2.02
C LEU A 97 -27.07 2.76 2.83
N LEU A 98 -25.95 2.22 2.38
CA LEU A 98 -25.13 1.27 3.10
C LEU A 98 -23.67 1.76 3.09
N TYR A 99 -22.85 1.20 3.96
CA TYR A 99 -21.47 1.65 4.16
C TYR A 99 -20.47 0.52 3.97
N HIS A 100 -19.31 0.84 3.38
CA HIS A 100 -18.21 -0.09 3.23
C HIS A 100 -16.93 0.47 3.86
N GLY A 101 -16.38 -0.27 4.82
CA GLY A 101 -15.11 0.05 5.45
C GLY A 101 -13.92 -0.42 4.63
N THR A 102 -13.04 0.49 4.25
CA THR A 102 -11.78 0.17 3.55
C THR A 102 -10.62 1.03 4.08
N ALA A 103 -9.45 0.90 3.46
CA ALA A 103 -8.29 1.71 3.77
C ALA A 103 -8.07 2.81 2.71
N THR A 104 -7.59 3.98 3.11
CA THR A 104 -7.37 5.16 2.24
C THR A 104 -6.57 4.85 0.97
N HIS A 105 -5.55 3.98 1.07
CA HIS A 105 -4.73 3.57 -0.09
C HIS A 105 -5.47 2.74 -1.16
N ARG A 106 -6.68 2.23 -0.89
CA ARG A 106 -7.50 1.47 -1.85
C ARG A 106 -8.40 2.35 -2.70
N ILE A 107 -8.59 3.61 -2.32
CA ILE A 107 -9.59 4.49 -2.94
C ILE A 107 -9.32 4.72 -4.43
N ALA A 108 -8.06 4.84 -4.86
CA ALA A 108 -7.74 5.02 -6.29
C ALA A 108 -8.27 3.86 -7.15
N SER A 109 -8.06 2.62 -6.70
CA SER A 109 -8.60 1.43 -7.39
C SER A 109 -10.12 1.36 -7.27
N ILE A 110 -10.70 1.67 -6.10
CA ILE A 110 -12.16 1.66 -5.92
C ILE A 110 -12.86 2.71 -6.79
N ARG A 111 -12.23 3.88 -6.99
CA ARG A 111 -12.73 4.92 -7.89
C ARG A 111 -12.71 4.46 -9.35
N ALA A 112 -11.70 3.71 -9.76
CA ALA A 112 -11.56 3.20 -11.12
C ALA A 112 -12.45 1.97 -11.38
N GLU A 113 -12.56 1.06 -10.42
CA GLU A 113 -13.08 -0.30 -10.64
C GLU A 113 -14.32 -0.65 -9.82
N GLY A 114 -14.66 0.16 -8.81
CA GLY A 114 -15.73 -0.10 -7.86
C GLY A 114 -15.31 -1.00 -6.70
N LEU A 115 -16.27 -1.46 -5.90
CA LEU A 115 -16.04 -2.47 -4.88
C LEU A 115 -16.21 -3.87 -5.47
N ARG A 116 -15.18 -4.69 -5.28
CA ARG A 116 -15.15 -6.10 -5.67
C ARG A 116 -15.04 -6.98 -4.42
N PRO A 117 -15.52 -8.23 -4.47
CA PRO A 117 -15.57 -9.09 -3.30
C PRO A 117 -14.18 -9.63 -2.90
N GLY A 118 -13.17 -9.47 -3.77
CA GLY A 118 -11.80 -9.89 -3.51
C GLY A 118 -11.69 -11.40 -3.40
N SER A 119 -11.13 -11.91 -2.29
CA SER A 119 -11.10 -13.35 -1.98
C SER A 119 -12.42 -13.88 -1.42
N ARG A 120 -13.41 -13.02 -1.19
CA ARG A 120 -14.76 -13.40 -0.73
C ARG A 120 -15.68 -13.56 -1.93
N ARG A 121 -16.88 -14.11 -1.69
CA ARG A 121 -17.93 -14.25 -2.71
C ARG A 121 -18.69 -12.94 -2.98
N HIS A 122 -18.98 -12.18 -1.94
CA HIS A 122 -19.76 -10.93 -2.05
C HIS A 122 -19.05 -9.78 -1.35
N VAL A 123 -19.29 -8.56 -1.81
CA VAL A 123 -18.95 -7.33 -1.10
C VAL A 123 -19.79 -7.26 0.16
N HIS A 124 -19.15 -6.97 1.29
CA HIS A 124 -19.83 -6.83 2.57
C HIS A 124 -20.09 -5.36 2.85
N LEU A 125 -21.33 -5.06 3.24
CA LEU A 125 -21.83 -3.72 3.52
C LEU A 125 -22.46 -3.68 4.92
N SER A 126 -22.32 -2.54 5.57
CA SER A 126 -22.85 -2.23 6.89
C SER A 126 -24.02 -1.26 6.77
N ASN A 127 -25.01 -1.36 7.65
CA ASN A 127 -26.05 -0.33 7.80
C ASN A 127 -25.62 0.82 8.73
N ASP A 128 -24.44 0.69 9.33
CA ASP A 128 -23.85 1.67 10.25
C ASP A 128 -22.45 2.08 9.76
N GLU A 129 -22.25 3.38 9.62
CA GLU A 129 -21.00 3.99 9.17
C GLU A 129 -19.88 3.76 10.19
N ALA A 130 -20.17 3.86 11.50
CA ALA A 130 -19.17 3.67 12.55
C ALA A 130 -18.64 2.23 12.55
N ALA A 131 -19.52 1.24 12.42
CA ALA A 131 -19.14 -0.16 12.24
C ALA A 131 -18.31 -0.38 10.96
N ALA A 132 -18.60 0.33 9.86
CA ALA A 132 -17.80 0.26 8.64
C ALA A 132 -16.38 0.80 8.87
N VAL A 133 -16.22 1.94 9.54
CA VAL A 133 -14.89 2.48 9.91
C VAL A 133 -14.10 1.45 10.74
N GLU A 134 -14.74 0.80 11.72
CA GLU A 134 -14.10 -0.20 12.57
C GLU A 134 -13.60 -1.42 11.79
N VAL A 135 -14.35 -1.84 10.76
CA VAL A 135 -13.90 -2.89 9.83
C VAL A 135 -12.70 -2.42 9.01
N GLY A 136 -12.72 -1.17 8.52
CA GLY A 136 -11.64 -0.56 7.74
C GLY A 136 -10.30 -0.49 8.47
N LYS A 137 -10.31 -0.31 9.81
CA LYS A 137 -9.09 -0.20 10.64
C LYS A 137 -8.16 -1.40 10.52
N ARG A 138 -8.71 -2.58 10.19
CA ARG A 138 -7.94 -3.83 10.01
C ARG A 138 -7.07 -3.82 8.76
N HIS A 139 -7.27 -2.86 7.87
CA HIS A 139 -6.62 -2.79 6.56
C HIS A 139 -5.73 -1.54 6.39
N GLY A 140 -5.65 -0.67 7.39
CA GLY A 140 -4.84 0.56 7.38
C GLY A 140 -5.60 1.74 7.98
N GLU A 141 -5.25 2.94 7.55
CA GLU A 141 -6.01 4.16 7.87
C GLU A 141 -7.44 4.03 7.32
N PRO A 142 -8.46 3.98 8.20
CA PRO A 142 -9.82 3.59 7.81
C PRO A 142 -10.55 4.73 7.10
N VAL A 143 -11.39 4.36 6.14
CA VAL A 143 -12.37 5.25 5.50
C VAL A 143 -13.66 4.46 5.27
N ALA A 144 -14.80 5.06 5.63
CA ALA A 144 -16.11 4.53 5.29
C ALA A 144 -16.56 5.14 3.96
N LEU A 145 -16.93 4.28 3.02
CA LEU A 145 -17.54 4.66 1.74
C LEU A 145 -19.03 4.55 1.87
N THR A 146 -19.75 5.51 1.31
CA THR A 146 -21.21 5.47 1.23
C THR A 146 -21.62 4.84 -0.10
N VAL A 147 -22.52 3.86 -0.05
CA VAL A 147 -23.08 3.16 -1.20
C VAL A 147 -24.54 3.55 -1.34
N ARG A 148 -24.91 4.11 -2.50
CA ARG A 148 -26.31 4.43 -2.86
C ARG A 148 -27.10 3.15 -3.20
N SER A 149 -27.31 2.31 -2.19
CA SER A 149 -27.82 0.94 -2.35
C SER A 149 -29.23 0.86 -2.91
N ALA A 150 -30.14 1.78 -2.56
CA ALA A 150 -31.48 1.81 -3.16
C ALA A 150 -31.45 2.17 -4.66
N GLU A 151 -30.61 3.13 -5.07
CA GLU A 151 -30.43 3.49 -6.48
C GLU A 151 -29.84 2.31 -7.27
N MET A 152 -28.87 1.64 -6.67
CA MET A 152 -28.23 0.46 -7.25
C MET A 152 -29.23 -0.69 -7.42
N ALA A 153 -30.07 -0.96 -6.40
CA ALA A 153 -31.13 -1.96 -6.47
C ALA A 153 -32.19 -1.64 -7.54
N ALA A 154 -32.59 -0.37 -7.66
CA ALA A 154 -33.52 0.08 -8.70
C ALA A 154 -32.99 -0.13 -10.13
N LYS A 155 -31.66 -0.20 -10.30
CA LYS A 155 -30.98 -0.52 -11.55
C LYS A 155 -30.71 -2.02 -11.75
N GLY A 156 -31.32 -2.88 -10.93
CA GLY A 156 -31.32 -4.34 -11.10
C GLY A 156 -30.18 -5.07 -10.40
N HIS A 157 -29.37 -4.39 -9.59
CA HIS A 157 -28.34 -5.06 -8.78
C HIS A 157 -28.97 -5.77 -7.57
N LEU A 158 -28.48 -6.97 -7.30
CA LEU A 158 -29.01 -7.82 -6.24
C LEU A 158 -28.35 -7.52 -4.90
N PHE A 159 -29.17 -7.52 -3.85
CA PHE A 159 -28.73 -7.40 -2.47
C PHE A 159 -29.29 -8.56 -1.65
N PHE A 160 -28.47 -8.99 -0.71
CA PHE A 160 -28.77 -10.10 0.18
C PHE A 160 -28.49 -9.66 1.61
N ARG A 161 -29.19 -10.28 2.56
CA ARG A 161 -28.95 -10.07 3.99
C ARG A 161 -28.68 -11.41 4.63
N SER A 162 -27.51 -11.58 5.23
CA SER A 162 -27.17 -12.79 5.97
C SER A 162 -27.91 -12.86 7.30
N ASP A 163 -27.96 -14.04 7.90
CA ASP A 163 -28.63 -14.29 9.20
C ASP A 163 -28.11 -13.40 10.34
N ASN A 164 -26.86 -12.97 10.26
CA ASN A 164 -26.24 -12.04 11.22
C ASN A 164 -26.43 -10.55 10.87
N GLY A 165 -27.29 -10.24 9.91
CA GLY A 165 -27.68 -8.88 9.54
C GLY A 165 -26.69 -8.11 8.66
N VAL A 166 -25.63 -8.75 8.14
CA VAL A 166 -24.68 -8.14 7.21
C VAL A 166 -25.30 -8.08 5.80
N TRP A 167 -25.10 -6.96 5.12
CA TRP A 167 -25.56 -6.79 3.74
C TRP A 167 -24.51 -7.26 2.76
N LEU A 168 -24.94 -7.94 1.71
CA LEU A 168 -24.09 -8.56 0.70
C LEU A 168 -24.58 -8.18 -0.70
N THR A 169 -23.63 -7.97 -1.61
CA THR A 169 -23.90 -7.78 -3.04
C THR A 169 -22.69 -8.26 -3.85
N ASP A 170 -22.86 -8.59 -5.13
CA ASP A 170 -21.77 -9.14 -5.95
C ASP A 170 -20.62 -8.14 -6.14
N ALA A 171 -20.96 -6.91 -6.52
CA ALA A 171 -20.04 -5.80 -6.71
C ALA A 171 -20.80 -4.47 -6.61
N VAL A 172 -20.08 -3.39 -6.27
CA VAL A 172 -20.64 -2.03 -6.28
C VAL A 172 -19.92 -1.23 -7.38
N PRO A 173 -20.59 -0.86 -8.48
CA PRO A 173 -20.00 -0.04 -9.52
C PRO A 173 -19.57 1.35 -8.99
N PRO A 174 -18.52 1.99 -9.53
CA PRO A 174 -18.03 3.30 -9.09
C PRO A 174 -19.13 4.38 -9.00
N GLY A 175 -20.06 4.35 -9.96
CA GLY A 175 -21.16 5.30 -10.07
C GLY A 175 -22.19 5.25 -8.94
N PHE A 176 -22.05 4.36 -7.95
CA PHE A 176 -22.90 4.31 -6.74
C PHE A 176 -22.13 4.53 -5.44
N ILE A 177 -20.83 4.85 -5.54
CA ILE A 177 -19.95 5.00 -4.39
C ILE A 177 -19.66 6.48 -4.18
N GLU A 178 -19.91 6.96 -2.97
CA GLU A 178 -19.49 8.27 -2.51
C GLU A 178 -18.27 8.10 -1.59
N ILE A 179 -17.19 8.76 -1.99
CA ILE A 179 -15.93 8.79 -1.24
C ILE A 179 -15.92 10.10 -0.45
N PRO A 180 -15.71 10.07 0.89
CA PRO A 180 -15.62 11.29 1.68
C PRO A 180 -14.56 12.26 1.14
N THR A 181 -14.85 13.56 1.15
CA THR A 181 -13.94 14.60 0.64
C THR A 181 -12.56 14.55 1.30
N ALA A 182 -12.52 14.36 2.63
CA ALA A 182 -11.28 14.21 3.40
C ALA A 182 -10.44 12.98 2.96
N ALA A 183 -11.08 11.93 2.44
CA ALA A 183 -10.37 10.78 1.89
C ALA A 183 -9.92 11.00 0.44
N THR A 184 -10.53 11.93 -0.30
CA THR A 184 -10.11 12.31 -1.65
C THR A 184 -8.83 13.16 -1.62
N GLU A 185 -8.69 14.04 -0.62
CA GLU A 185 -7.51 14.89 -0.44
C GLU A 185 -6.23 14.11 -0.10
N SER A 186 -6.33 12.95 0.53
CA SER A 186 -5.16 12.16 0.98
C SER A 186 -4.53 11.25 -0.08
N ILE A 187 -5.13 11.12 -1.27
CA ILE A 187 -4.69 10.19 -2.33
C ILE A 187 -3.88 10.89 -3.42
N ASP A 188 -4.19 12.15 -3.71
CA ASP A 188 -3.57 12.90 -4.81
C ASP A 188 -2.42 13.82 -4.37
N VAL A 189 -2.21 14.00 -3.06
CA VAL A 189 -1.04 14.72 -2.55
C VAL A 189 0.16 13.78 -2.58
N ILE A 190 0.91 13.83 -3.69
CA ILE A 190 2.27 13.30 -3.74
C ILE A 190 3.08 14.12 -2.73
N PRO A 191 3.62 13.52 -1.65
CA PRO A 191 4.43 14.27 -0.71
C PRO A 191 5.58 14.93 -1.45
N GLU A 192 5.79 16.22 -1.21
CA GLU A 192 6.90 16.96 -1.80
C GLU A 192 8.06 16.99 -0.81
N LEU A 193 9.27 16.82 -1.33
CA LEU A 193 10.49 16.89 -0.56
C LEU A 193 11.47 17.80 -1.29
N GLN A 194 11.92 18.84 -0.61
CA GLN A 194 12.92 19.76 -1.12
C GLN A 194 14.29 19.43 -0.52
N SER A 195 15.29 19.30 -1.38
CA SER A 195 16.69 19.27 -1.00
C SER A 195 17.41 20.44 -1.64
N CYS A 196 18.40 21.00 -0.94
CA CYS A 196 19.20 22.10 -1.46
C CYS A 196 20.67 21.81 -1.24
N GLY A 197 21.53 22.26 -2.15
CA GLY A 197 22.96 22.02 -2.08
C GLY A 197 23.78 22.95 -2.96
N PHE A 198 25.08 22.70 -3.00
CA PHE A 198 26.04 23.51 -3.74
C PHE A 198 26.88 22.69 -4.72
N LEU A 199 27.14 23.29 -5.88
CA LEU A 199 28.31 22.99 -6.69
C LEU A 199 29.37 24.06 -6.39
N VAL A 200 30.43 23.65 -5.72
CA VAL A 200 31.51 24.56 -5.30
C VAL A 200 32.68 24.45 -6.26
N PHE A 201 33.12 25.58 -6.80
CA PHE A 201 34.32 25.71 -7.60
C PHE A 201 35.46 26.33 -6.81
N ARG A 202 36.69 25.97 -7.17
CA ARG A 202 37.91 26.69 -6.78
C ARG A 202 38.73 27.04 -8.01
N ARG A 203 39.57 28.08 -7.91
CA ARG A 203 40.47 28.52 -8.99
C ARG A 203 41.90 28.06 -8.80
N THR A 204 42.33 27.89 -7.55
CA THR A 204 43.68 27.49 -7.16
C THR A 204 43.63 26.11 -6.47
N PRO A 205 44.65 25.25 -6.68
CA PRO A 205 45.78 25.39 -7.61
C PRO A 205 45.40 25.32 -9.09
N GLN A 206 44.16 24.91 -9.41
CA GLN A 206 43.59 24.90 -10.75
C GLN A 206 42.07 24.99 -10.68
N LEU A 207 41.42 25.31 -11.80
CA LEU A 207 39.97 25.29 -11.90
C LEU A 207 39.44 23.87 -11.67
N ALA A 208 38.66 23.69 -10.61
CA ALA A 208 38.11 22.41 -10.22
C ALA A 208 36.81 22.59 -9.44
N PHE A 209 35.97 21.55 -9.41
CA PHE A 209 34.74 21.52 -8.63
C PHE A 209 34.74 20.38 -7.62
N LEU A 210 34.02 20.57 -6.52
CA LEU A 210 33.96 19.64 -5.41
C LEU A 210 32.88 18.58 -5.65
N LEU A 211 33.27 17.30 -5.57
CA LEU A 211 32.34 16.18 -5.44
C LEU A 211 32.58 15.44 -4.12
N MET A 212 31.49 14.98 -3.52
CA MET A 212 31.48 14.12 -2.35
C MET A 212 31.50 12.66 -2.80
N ARG A 213 32.22 11.80 -2.08
CA ARG A 213 32.34 10.37 -2.40
C ARG A 213 31.47 9.52 -1.49
N HIS A 214 30.50 8.82 -2.06
CA HIS A 214 29.83 7.69 -1.41
C HIS A 214 30.48 6.36 -1.79
N ALA A 215 29.96 5.27 -1.22
CA ALA A 215 30.46 3.92 -1.48
C ALA A 215 30.36 3.50 -2.96
N ASP A 216 29.37 4.00 -3.68
CA ASP A 216 29.00 3.54 -5.03
C ASP A 216 28.91 4.65 -6.09
N ARG A 217 29.03 5.93 -5.69
CA ARG A 217 28.86 7.08 -6.60
C ARG A 217 29.48 8.37 -6.05
N TYR A 218 29.62 9.36 -6.94
CA TYR A 218 29.80 10.75 -6.54
C TYR A 218 28.45 11.45 -6.26
N ASP A 219 28.50 12.45 -5.40
CA ASP A 219 27.37 13.31 -5.06
C ASP A 219 27.84 14.75 -4.79
N LEU A 220 26.90 15.66 -4.56
CA LEU A 220 27.14 17.05 -4.16
C LEU A 220 26.75 17.25 -2.70
N PRO A 221 27.39 18.20 -2.00
CA PRO A 221 26.98 18.56 -0.65
C PRO A 221 25.56 19.12 -0.66
N LYS A 222 24.61 18.39 -0.06
CA LYS A 222 23.18 18.69 -0.12
C LYS A 222 22.40 17.86 0.91
N GLY A 223 21.38 18.48 1.47
CA GLY A 223 20.44 17.76 2.34
C GLY A 223 19.04 18.31 2.27
N HIS A 224 18.23 18.01 3.28
CA HIS A 224 16.79 18.30 3.25
C HIS A 224 16.51 19.68 3.82
N ARG A 225 15.62 20.42 3.16
CA ARG A 225 15.14 21.70 3.69
C ARG A 225 14.30 21.45 4.93
N VAL A 226 14.53 22.24 5.97
CA VAL A 226 13.67 22.25 7.17
C VAL A 226 12.62 23.35 7.09
N ASP A 227 11.55 23.23 7.87
CA ASP A 227 10.47 24.21 7.87
C ASP A 227 10.97 25.58 8.36
N GLY A 228 10.59 26.64 7.65
CA GLY A 228 11.00 28.02 7.93
C GLY A 228 12.36 28.43 7.34
N GLU A 229 13.10 27.51 6.72
CA GLU A 229 14.39 27.78 6.07
C GLU A 229 14.21 28.09 4.57
N SER A 230 14.93 29.09 4.05
CA SER A 230 15.01 29.33 2.59
C SER A 230 15.91 28.28 1.92
N GLU A 231 15.76 28.08 0.61
CA GLU A 231 16.55 27.10 -0.13
C GLU A 231 18.07 27.39 -0.06
N LEU A 232 18.46 28.66 -0.13
CA LEU A 232 19.85 29.06 0.00
C LEU A 232 20.39 28.83 1.42
N GLN A 233 19.59 29.13 2.46
CA GLN A 233 19.97 28.83 3.85
C GLN A 233 20.19 27.33 4.05
N CYS A 234 19.31 26.50 3.49
CA CYS A 234 19.46 25.04 3.51
C CYS A 234 20.76 24.61 2.82
N ALA A 235 21.00 25.07 1.59
CA ALA A 235 22.21 24.72 0.87
C ALA A 235 23.48 25.12 1.64
N LEU A 236 23.51 26.30 2.26
CA LEU A 236 24.64 26.80 3.04
C LEU A 236 24.86 26.01 4.33
N ARG A 237 23.77 25.63 5.01
CA ARG A 237 23.82 24.80 6.22
C ARG A 237 24.38 23.42 5.89
N GLU A 238 23.84 22.76 4.86
CA GLU A 238 24.25 21.42 4.42
C GLU A 238 25.70 21.42 3.93
N LEU A 239 26.11 22.45 3.18
CA LEU A 239 27.51 22.63 2.79
C LEU A 239 28.43 22.67 4.01
N ARG A 240 28.09 23.46 5.03
CA ARG A 240 28.87 23.54 6.27
C ARG A 240 28.88 22.21 7.02
N GLU A 241 27.74 21.55 7.14
CA GLU A 241 27.59 20.30 7.90
C GLU A 241 28.39 19.16 7.26
N GLU A 242 28.36 19.04 5.93
CA GLU A 242 29.00 17.94 5.21
C GLU A 242 30.48 18.16 4.88
N THR A 243 30.91 19.42 4.72
CA THR A 243 32.25 19.78 4.22
C THR A 243 33.07 20.66 5.17
N GLY A 244 32.43 21.25 6.18
CA GLY A 244 33.04 22.27 7.04
C GLY A 244 33.16 23.66 6.40
N LEU A 245 32.82 23.82 5.11
CA LEU A 245 32.89 25.11 4.43
C LEU A 245 31.81 26.06 4.95
N THR A 246 32.22 27.18 5.54
CA THR A 246 31.28 28.18 6.06
C THR A 246 30.79 29.10 4.94
N PRO A 247 29.63 29.77 5.10
CA PRO A 247 29.11 30.70 4.09
C PRO A 247 30.11 31.79 3.66
N ASN A 248 30.98 32.24 4.58
CA ASN A 248 31.98 33.27 4.29
C ASN A 248 33.11 32.80 3.37
N CYS A 249 33.26 31.48 3.18
CA CYS A 249 34.26 30.91 2.29
C CYS A 249 33.76 30.80 0.85
N VAL A 250 32.47 31.09 0.59
CA VAL A 250 31.80 30.81 -0.68
C VAL A 250 31.16 32.07 -1.24
N GLU A 251 31.69 32.56 -2.36
CA GLU A 251 31.09 33.61 -3.17
C GLU A 251 30.00 33.00 -4.06
N LEU A 252 28.74 33.31 -3.77
CA LEU A 252 27.59 32.85 -4.55
C LEU A 252 27.62 33.46 -5.96
N LEU A 253 27.46 32.64 -7.00
CA LEU A 253 27.17 33.13 -8.33
C LEU A 253 25.68 33.50 -8.42
N GLU A 254 25.38 34.78 -8.22
CA GLU A 254 24.00 35.28 -8.27
C GLU A 254 23.32 34.95 -9.60
N GLY A 255 22.05 34.54 -9.53
CA GLY A 255 21.24 34.20 -10.69
C GLY A 255 21.41 32.77 -11.19
N PHE A 256 22.44 32.02 -10.75
CA PHE A 256 22.55 30.59 -11.08
C PHE A 256 21.75 29.72 -10.12
N ARG A 257 20.90 28.85 -10.68
CA ARG A 257 20.17 27.80 -9.96
C ARG A 257 19.85 26.67 -10.93
N HIS A 258 20.16 25.45 -10.53
CA HIS A 258 19.76 24.25 -11.26
C HIS A 258 18.77 23.43 -10.43
N ASP A 259 17.62 23.12 -11.00
CA ASP A 259 16.60 22.29 -10.36
C ASP A 259 16.47 20.95 -11.07
N SER A 260 16.52 19.86 -10.30
CA SER A 260 16.21 18.51 -10.78
C SER A 260 15.09 17.91 -9.96
N THR A 261 14.01 17.48 -10.64
CA THR A 261 12.85 16.84 -10.03
C THR A 261 12.73 15.39 -10.48
N TYR A 262 12.63 14.48 -9.51
CA TYR A 262 12.40 13.05 -9.76
C TYR A 262 11.46 12.46 -8.70
N TYR A 263 11.01 11.22 -8.92
CA TYR A 263 9.92 10.63 -8.14
C TYR A 263 10.31 9.31 -7.48
N PRO A 264 11.20 9.31 -6.47
CA PRO A 264 11.64 8.10 -5.81
C PRO A 264 10.53 7.49 -4.94
N ARG A 265 10.61 6.18 -4.71
CA ARG A 265 9.71 5.47 -3.78
C ARG A 265 10.37 5.37 -2.41
N TYR A 266 9.66 5.80 -1.38
CA TYR A 266 10.16 5.72 0.00
C TYR A 266 9.53 4.55 0.76
N ARG A 267 10.34 3.56 1.13
CA ARG A 267 9.88 2.39 1.92
C ARG A 267 9.23 2.80 3.25
N ARG A 268 9.81 3.79 3.95
CA ARG A 268 9.28 4.34 5.21
C ARG A 268 7.89 4.98 5.07
N LEU A 269 7.49 5.35 3.85
CA LEU A 269 6.17 5.91 3.53
C LEU A 269 5.27 4.86 2.86
N GLY A 270 5.44 3.57 3.19
CA GLY A 270 4.65 2.49 2.61
C GLY A 270 4.91 2.26 1.12
N GLY A 271 6.06 2.71 0.60
CA GLY A 271 6.41 2.59 -0.83
C GLY A 271 5.75 3.64 -1.73
N LYS A 272 5.13 4.68 -1.15
CA LYS A 272 4.58 5.82 -1.91
C LYS A 272 5.67 6.55 -2.71
N ARG A 273 5.29 7.08 -3.88
CA ARG A 273 6.12 8.02 -4.65
C ARG A 273 6.11 9.35 -3.92
N VAL A 274 7.28 9.99 -3.88
CA VAL A 274 7.48 11.35 -3.35
C VAL A 274 8.01 12.18 -4.50
N LYS A 275 7.54 13.41 -4.66
CA LYS A 275 8.12 14.35 -5.62
C LYS A 275 9.31 14.99 -4.93
N LYS A 276 10.52 14.57 -5.32
CA LYS A 276 11.75 15.13 -4.77
C LYS A 276 12.32 16.15 -5.75
N THR A 277 12.50 17.37 -5.28
CA THR A 277 13.19 18.44 -6.01
C THR A 277 14.52 18.71 -5.31
N VAL A 278 15.59 18.77 -6.09
CA VAL A 278 16.93 19.14 -5.64
C VAL A 278 17.31 20.44 -6.32
N SER A 279 17.54 21.49 -5.54
CA SER A 279 17.99 22.79 -6.02
C SER A 279 19.47 22.98 -5.70
N ILE A 280 20.29 23.16 -6.74
CA ILE A 280 21.73 23.35 -6.62
C ILE A 280 22.09 24.79 -6.97
N PHE A 281 22.82 25.43 -6.06
CA PHE A 281 23.44 26.73 -6.25
C PHE A 281 24.91 26.56 -6.65
N LEU A 282 25.49 27.57 -7.30
CA LEU A 282 26.90 27.59 -7.65
C LEU A 282 27.64 28.59 -6.79
N GLY A 283 28.75 28.15 -6.18
CA GLY A 283 29.60 29.01 -5.37
C GLY A 283 31.07 28.89 -5.77
N TRP A 284 31.82 29.99 -5.63
CA TRP A 284 33.26 30.02 -5.77
C TRP A 284 33.91 30.08 -4.40
N LEU A 285 34.92 29.27 -4.15
CA LEU A 285 35.72 29.46 -2.95
C LEU A 285 36.52 30.77 -3.06
N ALA A 286 36.41 31.61 -2.02
CA ALA A 286 37.19 32.84 -1.90
C ALA A 286 38.68 32.53 -1.64
N ASP A 287 38.94 31.51 -0.81
CA ASP A 287 40.27 30.96 -0.46
C ASP A 287 40.27 29.43 -0.69
N ASP A 288 41.29 28.68 -0.27
CA ASP A 288 41.30 27.19 -0.33
C ASP A 288 41.27 26.58 1.09
N PRO A 289 40.17 26.76 1.86
CA PRO A 289 40.07 26.21 3.22
C PRO A 289 40.07 24.67 3.21
N ALA A 290 40.56 24.08 4.30
CA ALA A 290 40.53 22.64 4.48
C ALA A 290 39.10 22.11 4.58
N ILE A 291 38.81 21.04 3.84
CA ILE A 291 37.53 20.34 3.90
C ILE A 291 37.55 19.32 5.04
N SER A 292 36.50 19.34 5.85
CA SER A 292 36.26 18.40 6.95
C SER A 292 34.97 17.62 6.69
N ILE A 293 35.10 16.31 6.47
CA ILE A 293 33.97 15.45 6.11
C ILE A 293 33.35 14.80 7.35
N THR A 294 32.03 14.84 7.43
CA THR A 294 31.24 14.26 8.54
C THR A 294 30.40 13.07 8.08
N GLU A 295 29.74 13.16 6.92
CA GLU A 295 28.76 12.17 6.45
C GLU A 295 29.25 11.27 5.29
N HIS A 296 30.30 11.69 4.59
CA HIS A 296 30.78 11.05 3.36
C HIS A 296 32.04 10.22 3.58
N ALA A 297 32.32 9.26 2.69
CA ALA A 297 33.55 8.46 2.75
C ALA A 297 34.80 9.23 2.27
N GLY A 298 34.62 10.45 1.80
CA GLY A 298 35.67 11.35 1.33
C GLY A 298 35.11 12.38 0.36
N TYR A 299 36.01 13.15 -0.24
CA TYR A 299 35.71 14.13 -1.28
C TYR A 299 36.79 14.11 -2.35
N GLU A 300 36.50 14.73 -3.48
CA GLU A 300 37.44 14.90 -4.58
C GLU A 300 37.22 16.25 -5.27
N TRP A 301 38.33 16.93 -5.58
CA TRP A 301 38.33 18.11 -6.44
C TRP A 301 38.55 17.66 -7.89
N ILE A 302 37.48 17.66 -8.67
CA ILE A 302 37.53 17.24 -10.07
C ILE A 302 38.02 18.40 -10.93
N PRO A 303 39.14 18.24 -11.67
CA PRO A 303 39.61 19.26 -12.61
C PRO A 303 38.53 19.61 -13.64
N TRP A 304 38.33 20.90 -13.91
CA TRP A 304 37.36 21.34 -14.92
C TRP A 304 37.90 21.15 -16.33
N HIS A 305 37.46 20.08 -16.98
CA HIS A 305 37.80 19.71 -18.35
C HIS A 305 36.56 19.09 -19.00
N PRO A 306 35.55 19.92 -19.36
CA PRO A 306 34.36 19.41 -20.02
C PRO A 306 34.71 18.75 -21.38
N PRO A 307 33.96 17.72 -21.82
CA PRO A 307 32.72 17.23 -21.22
C PRO A 307 32.98 16.32 -20.01
N HIS A 308 32.14 16.47 -18.99
CA HIS A 308 32.15 15.61 -17.82
C HIS A 308 31.14 14.48 -17.96
N LYS A 309 31.51 13.29 -17.48
CA LYS A 309 30.60 12.15 -17.37
C LYS A 309 30.82 11.47 -16.02
N THR A 310 29.84 11.58 -15.15
CA THR A 310 29.84 11.01 -13.80
C THR A 310 28.94 9.77 -13.76
N SER A 311 28.79 9.17 -12.58
CA SER A 311 27.83 8.09 -12.35
C SER A 311 26.41 8.60 -12.05
N SER A 312 26.16 9.91 -12.16
CA SER A 312 24.90 10.56 -11.76
C SER A 312 24.38 11.46 -12.87
N GLU A 313 23.26 11.07 -13.50
CA GLU A 313 22.60 11.85 -14.56
C GLU A 313 22.24 13.27 -14.11
N THR A 314 21.93 13.46 -12.82
CA THR A 314 21.62 14.79 -12.26
C THR A 314 22.85 15.69 -12.22
N ILE A 315 24.02 15.15 -11.85
CA ILE A 315 25.27 15.92 -11.85
C ILE A 315 25.69 16.20 -13.29
N ASP A 316 25.57 15.22 -14.18
CA ASP A 316 25.93 15.40 -15.59
C ASP A 316 25.09 16.52 -16.24
N SER A 317 23.79 16.56 -16.01
CA SER A 317 22.91 17.63 -16.53
C SER A 317 23.30 19.01 -15.98
N LEU A 318 23.63 19.09 -14.69
CA LEU A 318 24.10 20.32 -14.06
C LEU A 318 25.41 20.80 -14.69
N LEU A 319 26.39 19.89 -14.90
CA LEU A 319 27.69 20.26 -15.44
C LEU A 319 27.61 20.74 -16.89
N VAL A 320 26.68 20.19 -17.68
CA VAL A 320 26.39 20.70 -19.05
C VAL A 320 25.85 22.13 -18.99
N GLU A 321 24.94 22.43 -18.06
CA GLU A 321 24.41 23.80 -17.90
C GLU A 321 25.50 24.78 -17.46
N VAL A 322 26.37 24.37 -16.52
CA VAL A 322 27.51 25.17 -16.08
C VAL A 322 28.52 25.39 -17.21
N GLU A 323 28.74 24.40 -18.07
CA GLU A 323 29.58 24.56 -19.26
C GLU A 323 29.03 25.63 -20.21
N HIS A 324 27.72 25.63 -20.48
CA HIS A 324 27.10 26.67 -21.28
C HIS A 324 27.23 28.05 -20.63
N LEU A 325 27.04 28.14 -19.32
CA LEU A 325 27.20 29.38 -18.56
C LEU A 325 28.63 29.90 -18.63
N PHE A 326 29.64 29.07 -18.35
CA PHE A 326 31.04 29.49 -18.35
C PHE A 326 31.50 29.93 -19.74
N ARG A 327 31.06 29.26 -20.80
CA ARG A 327 31.28 29.70 -22.19
C ARG A 327 30.69 31.09 -22.45
N SER A 328 29.53 31.43 -21.86
CA SER A 328 28.92 32.76 -21.99
C SER A 328 29.64 33.83 -21.18
N MET A 329 30.33 33.44 -20.10
CA MET A 329 31.06 34.33 -19.19
C MET A 329 32.55 34.47 -19.54
N ASN A 330 33.05 33.76 -20.56
CA ASN A 330 34.49 33.64 -20.89
C ASN A 330 35.36 33.17 -19.69
N VAL A 331 34.83 32.23 -18.91
CA VAL A 331 35.52 31.60 -17.76
C VAL A 331 36.23 30.32 -18.18
#